data_AF-A0A7J6R605-F1
#
_entry.id   AF-A0A7J6R605-F1
#
_cell.length_a   1.000
_cell.length_b   1.000
_cell.length_c   1.000
_cell.angle_alpha   90.00
_cell.angle_beta   90.00
_cell.angle_gamma   90.00
#
_symmetry.space_group_name_H-M   'P 1'
#
loop_
_entity.id
_entity.type
_entity.pdbx_description
1 polymer ?
#
loop_
_entity_poly.entity_id
_entity_poly.type
_entity_poly.pdbx_seq_one_letter_code
_entity_poly.pdbx_strand_id
1 'polypeptide(L)'
;MVNGNHRALMELLAMEAGCSINDIIDFDVCMMDATPSSIIGVYDEFISSPRIDNLLSTWACMEALSSQSDHLIDGKDIYIAAAFDHEECGSTSYTGANSMTLQSWIKRILSSLDQQSHADTKYFSQIIAR
;
A
#
# COMPACT_ATOMS: atom_id res chain seq x y z
N MET A 1 22.86 25.61 0.69
CA MET A 1 22.74 24.15 0.72
C MET A 1 22.89 23.69 2.17
N VAL A 2 22.08 22.76 2.64
CA VAL A 2 22.24 22.07 3.93
C VAL A 2 22.34 20.58 3.62
N ASN A 3 23.44 19.92 4.00
CA ASN A 3 23.74 18.52 3.63
C ASN A 3 23.58 18.23 2.13
N GLY A 4 23.95 19.18 1.26
CA GLY A 4 23.80 19.01 -0.20
C GLY A 4 22.38 19.26 -0.73
N ASN A 5 21.43 19.66 0.11
CA ASN A 5 20.05 19.95 -0.27
C ASN A 5 19.74 21.46 -0.26
N HIS A 6 18.74 21.89 -1.03
CA HIS A 6 18.31 23.29 -1.06
C HIS A 6 17.75 23.72 0.30
N ARG A 7 18.19 24.87 0.81
CA ARG A 7 17.88 25.31 2.19
C ARG A 7 16.38 25.48 2.43
N ALA A 8 15.67 26.09 1.48
CA ALA A 8 14.22 26.30 1.62
C ALA A 8 13.42 24.98 1.70
N LEU A 9 13.86 23.93 1.00
CA LEU A 9 13.24 22.61 1.10
C LEU A 9 13.47 22.01 2.48
N MET A 10 14.70 22.07 2.99
CA MET A 10 15.05 21.55 4.30
C MET A 10 14.30 22.29 5.44
N GLU A 11 14.15 23.61 5.32
CA GLU A 11 13.35 24.40 6.26
C GLU A 11 11.87 24.00 6.22
N LEU A 12 11.30 23.79 5.03
CA LEU A 12 9.92 23.33 4.86
C LEU A 12 9.70 21.95 5.48
N LEU A 13 10.59 20.98 5.18
CA LEU A 13 10.50 19.62 5.72
C LEU A 13 10.65 19.62 7.25
N ALA A 14 11.59 20.39 7.80
CA ALA A 14 11.80 20.47 9.24
C ALA A 14 10.59 21.08 9.96
N MET A 15 9.99 22.12 9.36
CA MET A 15 8.78 22.75 9.88
C MET A 15 7.60 21.76 9.89
N GLU A 16 7.36 21.04 8.78
CA GLU A 16 6.26 20.06 8.68
C GLU A 16 6.47 18.85 9.60
N ALA A 17 7.71 18.37 9.73
CA ALA A 17 8.06 17.26 10.61
C ALA A 17 8.15 17.68 12.10
N GLY A 18 8.12 18.97 12.41
CA GLY A 18 8.22 19.49 13.78
C GLY A 18 9.59 19.27 14.43
N CYS A 19 10.68 19.26 13.64
CA CYS A 19 12.05 19.02 14.11
C CYS A 19 13.02 20.14 13.70
N SER A 20 14.27 20.05 14.15
CA SER A 20 15.34 20.91 13.65
C SER A 20 15.80 20.42 12.27
N ILE A 21 16.27 21.33 11.42
CA ILE A 21 16.90 20.97 10.13
C ILE A 21 18.06 19.97 10.32
N ASN A 22 18.79 20.10 11.43
CA ASN A 22 19.91 19.21 11.74
C ASN A 22 19.47 17.80 12.15
N ASP A 23 18.18 17.58 12.45
CA ASP A 23 17.62 16.27 12.79
C ASP A 23 17.24 15.47 11.54
N ILE A 24 17.14 16.12 10.37
CA ILE A 24 16.83 15.46 9.10
C ILE A 24 18.06 14.73 8.59
N ILE A 25 17.99 13.41 8.55
CA ILE A 25 19.04 12.52 8.03
C ILE A 25 18.92 12.39 6.50
N ASP A 26 17.73 12.04 6.02
CA ASP A 26 17.41 11.85 4.61
C ASP A 26 15.88 11.96 4.40
N PHE A 27 15.42 12.02 3.14
CA PHE A 27 14.00 12.09 2.81
C PHE A 27 13.70 11.45 1.44
N ASP A 28 12.50 10.88 1.32
CA ASP A 28 11.92 10.45 0.05
C ASP A 28 10.57 11.16 -0.13
N VAL A 29 10.50 12.06 -1.11
CA VAL A 29 9.33 12.93 -1.33
C VAL A 29 8.94 12.95 -2.80
N CYS A 30 7.65 12.81 -3.06
CA CYS A 30 7.07 12.94 -4.38
C CYS A 30 6.41 14.33 -4.52
N MET A 31 6.68 15.01 -5.63
CA MET A 31 5.87 16.18 -5.99
C MET A 31 4.46 15.73 -6.33
N MET A 32 3.46 16.48 -5.87
CA MET A 32 2.07 16.19 -6.15
C MET A 32 1.33 17.43 -6.63
N ASP A 33 0.27 17.23 -7.41
CA ASP A 33 -0.67 18.31 -7.73
C ASP A 33 -1.29 18.85 -6.44
N ALA A 34 -1.24 20.17 -6.28
CA ALA A 34 -1.81 20.90 -5.15
C ALA A 34 -3.32 21.15 -5.32
N THR A 35 -3.86 20.91 -6.53
CA THR A 35 -5.28 21.04 -6.82
C THR A 35 -6.06 19.94 -6.09
N PRO A 36 -7.06 20.29 -5.26
CA PRO A 36 -7.90 19.30 -4.59
C PRO A 36 -8.72 18.48 -5.58
N SER A 37 -9.07 17.25 -5.19
CA SER A 37 -10.04 16.45 -5.93
C SER A 37 -11.43 17.09 -5.90
N SER A 38 -12.24 16.83 -6.93
CA SER A 38 -13.57 17.41 -7.08
C SER A 38 -14.52 16.48 -7.84
N ILE A 39 -15.83 16.70 -7.63
CA ILE A 39 -16.88 16.13 -8.47
C ILE A 39 -17.09 17.06 -9.67
N ILE A 40 -17.18 16.48 -10.86
CA ILE A 40 -17.30 17.20 -12.13
C ILE A 40 -18.37 16.56 -13.03
N GLY A 41 -18.71 17.25 -14.12
CA GLY A 41 -19.75 16.83 -15.07
C GLY A 41 -21.00 17.69 -14.94
N VAL A 42 -21.87 17.65 -15.96
CA VAL A 42 -23.12 18.44 -15.95
C VAL A 42 -24.07 17.96 -14.84
N TYR A 43 -23.98 16.67 -14.50
CA TYR A 43 -24.81 16.02 -13.50
C TYR A 43 -24.02 15.57 -12.27
N ASP A 44 -22.83 16.14 -12.02
CA ASP A 44 -21.97 15.74 -10.90
C ASP A 44 -21.64 14.23 -10.89
N GLU A 45 -21.42 13.67 -12.08
CA GLU A 45 -21.37 12.21 -12.30
C GLU A 45 -19.95 11.63 -12.37
N PHE A 46 -18.92 12.48 -12.38
CA PHE A 46 -17.52 12.06 -12.47
C PHE A 46 -16.69 12.57 -11.30
N ILE A 47 -15.62 11.83 -11.00
CA ILE A 47 -14.61 12.22 -10.01
C ILE A 47 -13.36 12.65 -10.76
N SER A 48 -12.87 13.86 -10.48
CA SER A 48 -11.54 14.33 -10.90
C SER A 48 -10.62 14.34 -9.69
N SER A 49 -9.54 13.55 -9.76
CA SER A 49 -8.54 13.48 -8.70
C SER A 49 -7.18 13.15 -9.31
N PRO A 50 -6.06 13.68 -8.77
CA PRO A 50 -4.76 13.11 -9.06
C PRO A 50 -4.64 11.68 -8.50
N ARG A 51 -3.76 10.86 -9.10
CA ARG A 51 -3.36 9.52 -8.64
C ARG A 51 -4.50 8.49 -8.55
N ILE A 52 -5.52 8.58 -9.40
CA ILE A 52 -6.60 7.58 -9.46
C ILE A 52 -6.04 6.19 -9.73
N ASP A 53 -5.08 6.10 -10.66
CA ASP A 53 -4.33 4.87 -10.92
C ASP A 53 -3.24 4.68 -9.85
N ASN A 54 -3.27 3.66 -9.00
CA ASN A 54 -4.39 2.73 -8.74
C ASN A 54 -5.03 2.93 -7.34
N LEU A 55 -4.88 4.13 -6.76
CA LEU A 55 -5.36 4.41 -5.39
C LEU A 55 -6.87 4.21 -5.25
N LEU A 56 -7.66 4.45 -6.30
CA LEU A 56 -9.11 4.24 -6.24
C LEU A 56 -9.45 2.76 -6.00
N SER A 57 -8.83 1.85 -6.75
CA SER A 57 -9.09 0.42 -6.60
C SER A 57 -8.53 -0.12 -5.29
N THR A 58 -7.35 0.36 -4.87
CA THR A 58 -6.78 -0.01 -3.57
C THR A 58 -7.68 0.44 -2.41
N TRP A 59 -8.19 1.66 -2.46
CA TRP A 59 -9.14 2.17 -1.47
C TRP A 59 -10.42 1.33 -1.44
N ALA A 60 -11.04 1.06 -2.59
CA ALA A 60 -12.26 0.26 -2.67
C ALA A 60 -12.06 -1.16 -2.12
N CYS A 61 -10.92 -1.78 -2.39
CA CYS A 61 -10.58 -3.10 -1.85
C CYS A 61 -10.47 -3.11 -0.32
N MET A 62 -9.77 -2.12 0.24
CA MET A 62 -9.63 -1.99 1.70
C MET A 62 -10.95 -1.66 2.39
N GLU A 63 -11.77 -0.79 1.80
CA GLU A 63 -13.09 -0.45 2.31
C GLU A 63 -14.04 -1.66 2.30
N ALA A 64 -14.02 -2.45 1.22
CA ALA A 64 -14.81 -3.69 1.15
C ALA A 64 -14.39 -4.70 2.24
N LEU A 65 -13.08 -4.84 2.48
CA LEU A 65 -12.58 -5.75 3.53
C LEU A 65 -12.93 -5.24 4.94
N SER A 66 -12.81 -3.94 5.18
CA SER A 66 -13.11 -3.30 6.47
C SER A 66 -14.61 -3.35 6.81
N SER A 67 -15.47 -3.02 5.84
CA SER A 67 -16.93 -2.96 6.02
C SER A 67 -17.58 -4.32 6.28
N GLN A 68 -16.90 -5.42 5.92
CA GLN A 68 -17.38 -6.77 6.19
C GLN A 68 -16.83 -7.37 7.48
N SER A 69 -15.92 -6.68 8.19
CA SER A 69 -15.13 -7.24 9.29
C SER A 69 -15.94 -8.01 10.34
N ASP A 70 -17.11 -7.52 10.76
CA ASP A 70 -17.99 -8.21 11.71
C ASP A 70 -18.53 -9.54 11.18
N HIS A 71 -18.77 -9.65 9.87
CA HIS A 71 -19.23 -10.88 9.22
C HIS A 71 -18.08 -11.87 8.92
N LEU A 72 -16.83 -11.39 8.90
CA LEU A 72 -15.66 -12.23 8.64
C LEU A 72 -15.26 -13.07 9.87
N ILE A 73 -15.67 -12.69 11.07
CA ILE A 73 -15.27 -13.34 12.34
C ILE A 73 -15.73 -14.80 12.40
N ASP A 74 -16.90 -15.11 11.83
CA ASP A 74 -17.45 -16.47 11.79
C ASP A 74 -17.09 -17.22 10.48
N GLY A 75 -16.30 -16.58 9.61
CA GLY A 75 -15.85 -17.14 8.34
C GLY A 75 -14.85 -18.28 8.51
N LYS A 76 -14.80 -19.18 7.52
CA LYS A 76 -13.80 -20.27 7.46
C LYS A 76 -12.62 -19.94 6.52
N ASP A 77 -12.69 -18.80 5.85
CA ASP A 77 -11.72 -18.38 4.83
C ASP A 77 -10.76 -17.32 5.40
N ILE A 78 -9.58 -17.19 4.76
CA ILE A 78 -8.62 -16.13 5.05
C ILE A 78 -8.78 -15.06 3.98
N TYR A 79 -9.18 -13.86 4.39
CA TYR A 79 -9.33 -12.71 3.50
C TYR A 79 -8.06 -11.88 3.50
N ILE A 80 -7.52 -11.60 2.31
CA ILE A 80 -6.27 -10.83 2.15
C ILE A 80 -6.48 -9.77 1.07
N ALA A 81 -6.28 -8.50 1.44
CA ALA A 81 -6.06 -7.41 0.50
C ALA A 81 -4.56 -7.08 0.47
N ALA A 82 -3.93 -7.14 -0.70
CA ALA A 82 -2.52 -6.83 -0.88
C ALA A 82 -2.35 -5.66 -1.84
N ALA A 83 -1.81 -4.56 -1.34
CA ALA A 83 -1.43 -3.39 -2.13
C ALA A 83 0.10 -3.37 -2.27
N PHE A 84 0.58 -3.32 -3.52
CA PHE A 84 2.01 -3.33 -3.85
C PHE A 84 2.45 -1.97 -4.37
N ASP A 85 3.74 -1.72 -4.22
CA ASP A 85 4.40 -0.51 -4.70
C ASP A 85 5.14 -0.79 -6.03
N HIS A 86 5.69 0.23 -6.68
CA HIS A 86 6.50 0.12 -7.91
C HIS A 86 5.80 -0.56 -9.10
N GLU A 87 4.47 -0.61 -9.13
CA GLU A 87 3.71 -1.22 -10.23
C GLU A 87 4.06 -0.53 -11.57
N GLU A 88 4.03 0.80 -11.57
CA GLU A 88 4.36 1.68 -12.71
C GLU A 88 5.80 1.51 -13.24
N CYS A 89 6.68 0.89 -12.45
CA CYS A 89 8.07 0.61 -12.78
C CYS A 89 8.34 -0.89 -13.02
N GLY A 90 7.28 -1.70 -13.20
CA GLY A 90 7.38 -3.13 -13.50
C GLY A 90 7.46 -4.05 -12.27
N SER A 91 7.08 -3.56 -11.09
CA SER A 91 6.89 -4.34 -9.86
C SER A 91 8.11 -5.10 -9.33
N THR A 92 9.29 -4.90 -9.91
CA THR A 92 10.51 -5.65 -9.58
C THR A 92 11.30 -4.93 -8.51
N SER A 93 10.74 -4.93 -7.30
CA SER A 93 11.34 -4.41 -6.08
C SER A 93 10.97 -5.33 -4.90
N TYR A 94 11.45 -5.04 -3.69
CA TYR A 94 11.07 -5.82 -2.52
C TYR A 94 9.61 -5.57 -2.07
N THR A 95 9.05 -4.40 -2.39
CA THR A 95 7.65 -4.01 -2.12
C THR A 95 6.72 -4.21 -3.31
N GLY A 96 7.25 -4.53 -4.48
CA GLY A 96 6.46 -4.75 -5.68
C GLY A 96 5.80 -6.12 -5.77
N ALA A 97 4.84 -6.23 -6.69
CA ALA A 97 4.06 -7.45 -6.88
C ALA A 97 4.90 -8.63 -7.40
N ASN A 98 6.04 -8.37 -8.05
CA ASN A 98 6.99 -9.39 -8.51
C ASN A 98 7.99 -9.81 -7.42
N SER A 99 7.73 -9.45 -6.15
CA SER A 99 8.50 -9.88 -5.00
C SER A 99 8.03 -11.23 -4.45
N MET A 100 8.80 -11.80 -3.51
CA MET A 100 8.40 -12.99 -2.76
C MET A 100 7.54 -12.66 -1.53
N THR A 101 7.18 -11.39 -1.33
CA THR A 101 6.62 -10.89 -0.07
C THR A 101 5.26 -11.53 0.25
N LEU A 102 4.29 -11.47 -0.67
CA LEU A 102 2.98 -12.09 -0.46
C LEU A 102 3.08 -13.60 -0.27
N GLN A 103 3.96 -14.27 -1.04
CA GLN A 103 4.18 -15.70 -0.92
C GLN A 103 4.70 -16.07 0.48
N SER A 104 5.65 -15.28 0.99
CA SER A 104 6.22 -15.43 2.32
C SER A 104 5.18 -15.20 3.40
N TRP A 105 4.33 -14.18 3.27
CA TRP A 105 3.25 -13.89 4.21
C TRP A 105 2.23 -15.03 4.29
N ILE A 106 1.73 -15.50 3.15
CA ILE A 106 0.78 -16.63 3.11
C ILE A 106 1.39 -17.87 3.76
N LYS A 107 2.65 -18.22 3.43
CA LYS A 107 3.34 -19.37 4.04
C LYS A 107 3.45 -19.23 5.56
N ARG A 108 3.76 -18.03 6.06
CA ARG A 108 3.86 -17.75 7.51
C ARG A 108 2.50 -17.84 8.20
N ILE A 109 1.45 -17.30 7.60
CA ILE A 109 0.07 -17.37 8.12
C ILE A 109 -0.35 -18.84 8.22
N LEU A 110 -0.22 -19.61 7.15
CA LEU A 110 -0.60 -21.03 7.13
C LEU A 110 0.21 -21.85 8.15
N SER A 111 1.52 -21.62 8.24
CA SER A 111 2.38 -22.30 9.22
C SER A 111 2.02 -21.97 10.67
N SER A 112 1.43 -20.80 10.94
CA SER A 112 0.96 -20.44 12.28
C SER A 112 -0.39 -21.04 12.64
N LEU A 113 -1.24 -21.29 11.63
CA LEU A 113 -2.58 -21.86 11.81
C LEU A 113 -2.51 -23.39 11.94
N ASP A 114 -1.53 -24.03 11.31
CA ASP A 114 -1.32 -25.48 11.37
C ASP A 114 -0.31 -25.85 12.47
N GLN A 115 -0.81 -26.19 13.66
CA GLN A 115 0.04 -26.59 14.80
C GLN A 115 0.52 -28.05 14.73
N GLN A 116 0.06 -28.86 13.77
CA GLN A 116 0.43 -30.27 13.65
C GLN A 116 0.60 -30.69 12.18
N SER A 117 1.87 -30.78 11.78
CA SER A 117 2.44 -31.63 10.71
C SER A 117 2.87 -30.91 9.44
N HIS A 118 4.18 -30.96 9.17
CA HIS A 118 4.85 -30.78 7.88
C HIS A 118 4.10 -29.91 6.86
N ALA A 119 4.37 -28.59 6.89
CA ALA A 119 3.91 -27.62 5.90
C ALA A 119 4.38 -28.02 4.49
N ASP A 120 3.65 -28.95 3.89
CA ASP A 120 3.82 -29.35 2.51
C ASP A 120 3.44 -28.14 1.66
N THR A 121 4.36 -27.75 0.80
CA THR A 121 4.26 -26.72 -0.24
C THR A 121 3.02 -26.85 -1.16
N LYS A 122 2.20 -27.89 -0.98
CA LYS A 122 1.00 -28.24 -1.75
C LYS A 122 -0.13 -27.21 -1.69
N TYR A 123 -0.34 -26.54 -0.55
CA TYR A 123 -1.44 -25.58 -0.41
C TYR A 123 -1.17 -24.26 -1.14
N PHE A 124 0.09 -23.84 -1.22
CA PHE A 124 0.44 -22.55 -1.82
C PHE A 124 0.08 -22.46 -3.31
N SER A 125 0.30 -23.53 -4.09
CA SER A 125 -0.07 -23.60 -5.50
C SER A 125 -1.58 -23.56 -5.75
N GLN A 126 -2.42 -23.78 -4.73
CA GLN A 126 -3.87 -23.74 -4.85
C GLN A 126 -4.47 -22.36 -4.48
N ILE A 127 -3.70 -21.52 -3.77
CA ILE A 127 -4.12 -20.21 -3.29
C ILE A 127 -3.90 -19.12 -4.36
N ILE A 128 -2.95 -19.31 -5.28
CA ILE A 128 -2.76 -18.44 -6.44
C ILE A 128 -3.68 -18.88 -7.59
N ALA A 129 -4.99 -18.74 -7.39
CA ALA A 129 -5.98 -18.84 -8.47
C ALA A 129 -7.32 -18.25 -8.03
N ARG A 130 -7.47 -16.93 -8.12
CA ARG A 130 -8.61 -16.20 -8.69
C ARG A 130 -8.49 -14.71 -8.43
#